data_AF-A0A968PWN9-F1
#
_entry.id   AF-A0A968PWN9-F1
#
_cell.length_a   1.000
_cell.length_b   1.000
_cell.length_c   1.000
_cell.angle_alpha   90.00
_cell.angle_beta   90.00
_cell.angle_gamma   90.00
#
_symmetry.space_group_name_H-M   'P 1'
#
loop_
_entity.id
_entity.type
_entity.pdbx_description
1 polymer ?
#
loop_
_entity_poly.entity_id
_entity_poly.type
_entity_poly.pdbx_seq_one_letter_code
_entity_poly.pdbx_strand_id
1 'polypeptide(L)'
;MCCRCRSRDRLLEIMRRTETNTLLPAGLGEGAIVAHKTGDIESLVGDVGVIDMPSGRRYLAAVMVRRPTNDERAQELIREISRATYEYLNQASVSGG
;
A
#
# COMPACT_ATOMS: atom_id res chain seq x y z
N MET A 1 30.31 -5.19 -3.12
CA MET A 1 29.09 -4.35 -3.18
C MET A 1 28.27 -4.77 -4.40
N CYS A 2 27.07 -5.32 -4.22
CA CYS A 2 26.27 -5.84 -5.35
C CYS A 2 25.41 -4.72 -5.97
N CYS A 3 25.61 -4.42 -7.25
CA CYS A 3 24.87 -3.36 -7.96
C CYS A 3 23.35 -3.55 -7.95
N ARG A 4 22.86 -4.79 -7.81
CA ARG A 4 21.43 -5.13 -7.79
C ARG A 4 20.72 -4.66 -6.51
N CYS A 5 21.39 -4.73 -5.35
CA CYS A 5 20.83 -4.20 -4.11
C CYS A 5 20.71 -2.68 -4.19
N ARG A 6 21.71 -1.98 -4.74
CA ARG A 6 21.72 -0.51 -4.82
C ARG A 6 20.52 0.06 -5.60
N SER A 7 20.20 -0.49 -6.77
CA SER A 7 19.08 0.02 -7.57
C SER A 7 17.72 -0.27 -6.93
N ARG A 8 17.55 -1.48 -6.35
CA ARG A 8 16.33 -1.85 -5.61
C ARG A 8 16.12 -0.94 -4.41
N ASP A 9 17.15 -0.75 -3.60
CA ASP A 9 17.07 0.02 -2.36
C ASP A 9 16.72 1.48 -2.67
N ARG A 10 17.32 2.04 -3.73
CA ARG A 10 16.99 3.38 -4.22
C ARG A 10 15.57 3.49 -4.75
N LEU A 11 15.09 2.48 -5.48
CA LEU A 11 13.71 2.47 -5.99
C LEU A 11 12.69 2.43 -4.84
N LEU A 12 12.90 1.56 -3.85
CA LEU A 12 12.01 1.48 -2.69
C LEU A 12 12.08 2.76 -1.83
N GLU A 13 13.25 3.36 -1.69
CA GLU A 13 13.40 4.66 -1.02
C GLU A 13 12.60 5.76 -1.71
N ILE A 14 12.65 5.84 -3.05
CA ILE A 14 11.85 6.80 -3.82
C ILE A 14 10.36 6.55 -3.60
N MET A 15 9.91 5.29 -3.70
CA MET A 15 8.50 4.93 -3.54
C MET A 15 7.95 5.15 -2.12
N ARG A 16 8.81 5.22 -1.09
CA ARG A 16 8.42 5.58 0.29
C ARG A 16 8.22 7.08 0.49
N ARG A 17 8.72 7.91 -0.42
CA ARG A 17 8.65 9.37 -0.37
C ARG A 17 7.58 9.93 -1.33
N THR A 18 6.67 9.08 -1.79
CA THR A 18 5.51 9.53 -2.57
C THR A 18 4.62 10.41 -1.67
N GLU A 19 4.27 11.61 -2.13
CA GLU A 19 3.47 12.57 -1.32
C GLU A 19 1.99 12.17 -1.20
N THR A 20 1.44 11.47 -2.21
CA THR A 20 0.03 11.07 -2.24
C THR A 20 -0.22 9.85 -1.36
N ASN A 21 -0.52 10.07 -0.08
CA ASN A 21 -0.69 9.01 0.93
C ASN A 21 -2.16 8.71 1.30
N THR A 22 -3.12 9.03 0.42
CA THR A 22 -4.57 9.00 0.72
C THR A 22 -5.26 7.66 0.43
N LEU A 23 -4.53 6.69 -0.15
CA LEU A 23 -5.05 5.40 -0.64
C LEU A 23 -4.59 4.24 0.25
N LEU A 24 -3.67 3.38 -0.21
CA LEU A 24 -3.18 2.25 0.60
C LEU A 24 -2.65 2.71 1.97
N PRO A 25 -1.83 3.77 2.08
CA PRO A 25 -1.24 4.16 3.36
C PRO A 25 -2.29 4.53 4.43
N ALA A 26 -3.43 5.07 4.02
CA ALA A 26 -4.50 5.48 4.94
C ALA A 26 -5.23 4.30 5.61
N GLY A 27 -5.09 3.07 5.08
CA GLY A 27 -5.62 1.85 5.69
C GLY A 27 -4.63 1.08 6.56
N LEU A 28 -3.38 1.54 6.68
CA LEU A 28 -2.35 0.82 7.43
C LEU A 28 -2.33 1.24 8.91
N GLY A 29 -1.96 0.30 9.79
CA GLY A 29 -1.76 0.58 11.21
C GLY A 29 -0.45 1.34 11.50
N GLU A 30 -0.32 1.81 12.75
CA GLU A 30 0.87 2.54 13.20
C GLU A 30 2.17 1.72 13.02
N GLY A 31 3.23 2.41 12.59
CA GLY A 31 4.55 1.80 12.38
C GLY A 31 4.69 0.98 11.09
N ALA A 32 3.62 0.78 10.33
CA ALA A 32 3.71 0.17 9.01
C ALA A 32 4.46 1.09 8.03
N ILE A 33 5.35 0.52 7.22
CA ILE A 33 6.08 1.26 6.18
C ILE A 33 5.62 0.77 4.83
N VAL A 34 5.26 1.70 3.96
CA VAL A 34 4.79 1.40 2.61
C VAL A 34 5.64 2.09 1.55
N ALA A 35 6.13 1.31 0.59
CA ALA A 35 6.74 1.80 -0.63
C ALA A 35 5.72 1.61 -1.76
N HIS A 36 5.11 2.68 -2.25
CA HIS A 36 3.97 2.57 -3.18
C HIS A 36 3.96 3.62 -4.30
N LYS A 37 3.08 3.39 -5.26
CA LYS A 37 2.79 4.32 -6.35
C LYS A 37 1.29 4.37 -6.64
N THR A 38 0.76 5.59 -6.53
CA THR A 38 -0.61 5.93 -6.92
C THR A 38 -0.74 6.15 -8.43
N GLY A 39 -1.92 5.87 -8.97
CA GLY A 39 -2.35 6.26 -10.30
C GLY A 39 -3.79 6.77 -10.22
N ASP A 40 -4.03 7.95 -10.77
CA ASP A 40 -5.34 8.58 -10.76
C ASP A 40 -5.61 9.20 -12.14
N ILE A 41 -6.66 8.71 -12.79
CA ILE A 41 -7.27 9.27 -13.99
C ILE A 41 -8.80 9.30 -13.80
N GLU A 42 -9.50 10.03 -14.66
CA GLU A 42 -10.95 10.26 -14.51
C GLU A 42 -11.76 8.99 -14.31
N SER A 43 -11.45 7.94 -15.08
CA SER A 43 -12.19 6.68 -15.10
C SER A 43 -11.60 5.58 -14.20
N LEU A 44 -10.45 5.81 -13.58
CA LEU A 44 -9.74 4.79 -12.79
C LEU A 44 -8.84 5.42 -11.73
N VAL A 45 -8.92 4.90 -10.52
CA VAL A 45 -7.96 5.18 -9.46
C VAL A 45 -7.37 3.88 -8.93
N GLY A 46 -6.10 3.90 -8.57
CA GLY A 46 -5.42 2.74 -8.03
C GLY A 46 -4.15 3.08 -7.28
N ASP A 47 -3.69 2.12 -6.51
CA ASP A 47 -2.46 2.22 -5.74
C ASP A 47 -1.85 0.82 -5.58
N VAL A 48 -0.52 0.77 -5.68
CA VAL A 48 0.26 -0.47 -5.66
C VAL A 48 1.49 -0.27 -4.79
N GLY A 49 1.76 -1.19 -3.87
CA GLY A 49 2.90 -1.06 -2.98
C GLY A 49 3.36 -2.33 -2.29
N VAL A 50 4.55 -2.20 -1.68
CA VAL A 50 5.15 -3.16 -0.75
C VAL A 50 4.95 -2.63 0.66
N ILE A 51 4.36 -3.43 1.54
CA ILE A 51 4.05 -3.06 2.91
C ILE A 51 4.88 -3.92 3.86
N ASP A 52 5.66 -3.23 4.70
CA ASP A 52 6.40 -3.78 5.82
C ASP A 52 5.60 -3.54 7.11
N MET A 53 5.19 -4.62 7.78
CA MET A 53 4.44 -4.55 9.03
C MET A 53 5.39 -4.45 10.24
N PRO A 54 4.98 -3.85 11.36
CA PRO A 54 5.77 -3.82 12.60
C PRO A 54 6.16 -5.21 13.13
N SER A 55 5.37 -6.25 12.80
CA SER A 55 5.65 -7.64 13.13
C SER A 55 6.84 -8.26 12.37
N GLY A 56 7.43 -7.53 11.42
CA GLY A 56 8.50 -8.02 10.54
C GLY A 56 7.99 -8.76 9.29
N ARG A 57 6.66 -8.92 9.15
CA ARG A 57 6.04 -9.50 7.95
C ARG A 57 5.99 -8.48 6.82
N ARG A 58 6.08 -8.98 5.58
CA ARG A 58 5.95 -8.17 4.36
C ARG A 58 4.86 -8.74 3.46
N TYR A 59 4.06 -7.86 2.87
CA TYR A 59 3.10 -8.24 1.83
C TYR A 59 3.07 -7.23 0.69
N LEU A 60 2.51 -7.65 -0.45
CA LEU A 60 2.27 -6.82 -1.63
C LEU A 60 0.79 -6.51 -1.73
N ALA A 61 0.44 -5.28 -2.09
CA ALA A 61 -0.94 -4.89 -2.38
C ALA A 61 -1.01 -4.15 -3.71
N ALA A 62 -2.05 -4.44 -4.49
CA ALA A 62 -2.38 -3.75 -5.72
C ALA A 62 -3.90 -3.66 -5.82
N VAL A 63 -4.44 -2.45 -5.77
CA VAL A 63 -5.88 -2.22 -5.86
C VAL A 63 -6.13 -1.22 -6.98
N MET A 64 -7.00 -1.58 -7.93
CA MET A 64 -7.42 -0.72 -9.03
C MET A 64 -8.93 -0.72 -9.11
N VAL A 65 -9.53 0.47 -9.13
CA VAL A 65 -10.97 0.65 -9.14
C VAL A 65 -11.34 1.51 -10.34
N ARG A 66 -12.10 0.92 -11.27
CA ARG A 66 -12.77 1.66 -12.32
C ARG A 66 -13.94 2.43 -11.70
N ARG A 67 -14.10 3.69 -12.08
CA ARG A 67 -15.09 4.59 -11.50
C ARG A 67 -15.76 5.48 -12.55
N PRO A 68 -16.97 5.98 -12.29
CA PRO A 68 -17.47 7.19 -12.94
C PRO A 68 -16.51 8.36 -12.71
N THR A 69 -16.56 9.37 -13.57
CA THR A 69 -15.63 10.52 -13.58
C THR A 69 -15.37 11.06 -12.18
N ASN A 70 -14.14 10.87 -11.68
CA ASN A 70 -13.64 11.34 -10.39
C ASN A 70 -14.52 11.00 -9.17
N ASP A 71 -15.24 9.88 -9.21
CA ASP A 71 -16.02 9.41 -8.06
C ASP A 71 -15.11 9.07 -6.87
N GLU A 72 -15.33 9.74 -5.74
CA GLU A 72 -14.52 9.62 -4.52
C GLU A 72 -14.72 8.28 -3.81
N ARG A 73 -15.87 7.62 -4.01
CA ARG A 73 -16.18 6.30 -3.41
C ARG A 73 -15.16 5.24 -3.79
N ALA A 74 -14.52 5.39 -4.95
CA ALA A 74 -13.46 4.50 -5.39
C ALA A 74 -12.20 4.60 -4.52
N GLN A 75 -11.84 5.80 -4.07
CA GLN A 75 -10.70 5.98 -3.15
C GLN A 75 -11.03 5.43 -1.76
N GLU A 76 -12.27 5.61 -1.30
CA GLU A 76 -12.75 5.04 -0.04
C GLU A 76 -12.71 3.51 -0.07
N LEU A 77 -13.17 2.89 -1.15
CA LEU A 77 -13.06 1.44 -1.33
C LEU A 77 -11.61 0.94 -1.26
N ILE A 78 -10.64 1.67 -1.83
CA ILE A 78 -9.22 1.32 -1.72
C ILE A 78 -8.75 1.38 -0.26
N ARG A 79 -9.16 2.40 0.49
CA ARG A 79 -8.83 2.52 1.93
C ARG A 79 -9.42 1.38 2.75
N GLU A 80 -10.68 1.02 2.50
CA GLU A 80 -11.36 -0.07 3.19
C GLU A 80 -10.70 -1.43 2.90
N ILE A 81 -10.37 -1.71 1.64
CA ILE A 81 -9.65 -2.93 1.25
C ILE A 81 -8.27 -2.98 1.91
N SER A 82 -7.53 -1.86 1.92
CA SER A 82 -6.23 -1.75 2.57
C SER A 82 -6.34 -2.09 4.06
N ARG A 83 -7.31 -1.47 4.75
CA ARG A 83 -7.57 -1.67 6.18
C ARG A 83 -7.96 -3.11 6.51
N ALA A 84 -8.93 -3.67 5.78
CA ALA A 84 -9.38 -5.04 6.00
C ALA A 84 -8.24 -6.06 5.78
N THR A 85 -7.40 -5.84 4.76
CA THR A 85 -6.25 -6.70 4.48
C THR A 85 -5.20 -6.59 5.59
N TYR A 86 -4.88 -5.38 6.05
CA TYR A 86 -3.92 -5.14 7.12
C TYR A 86 -4.37 -5.77 8.44
N GLU A 87 -5.64 -5.55 8.82
CA GLU A 87 -6.25 -6.11 10.03
C GLU A 87 -6.22 -7.65 10.02
N TYR A 88 -6.61 -8.27 8.90
CA TYR A 88 -6.59 -9.73 8.74
C TYR A 88 -5.19 -10.31 8.91
N LEU A 89 -4.20 -9.71 8.23
CA LEU A 89 -2.81 -10.17 8.34
C LEU A 89 -2.25 -9.93 9.74
N ASN A 90 -2.64 -8.86 10.43
CA ASN A 90 -2.20 -8.58 11.80
C ASN A 90 -2.78 -9.59 12.81
N GLN A 91 -4.04 -10.00 12.64
CA GLN A 91 -4.68 -11.01 13.49
C GLN A 91 -4.11 -12.41 13.28
N ALA A 92 -3.78 -12.78 12.03
CA ALA A 92 -3.16 -14.06 11.70
C ALA A 92 -1.79 -14.29 12.38
N SER A 93 -1.15 -13.22 12.89
CA SER A 93 0.07 -13.35 13.71
C SER A 93 -0.18 -13.66 15.18
N VAL A 94 -1.38 -13.41 15.71
CA VAL A 94 -1.71 -13.59 17.14
C VAL A 94 -2.13 -15.03 17.44
N SER A 95 -2.62 -15.78 16.45
CA SER A 95 -3.14 -17.14 16.60
C SER A 95 -2.12 -18.27 16.33
N GLY A 96 -0.83 -17.93 16.17
CA GLY A 96 0.25 -18.89 15.87
C GLY A 96 1.20 -19.21 17.03
N GLY A 97 0.79 -18.95 18.28
CA GLY A 97 1.56 -19.22 19.50
C GLY A 97 1.01 -20.38 20.31
#